data_AF-A0A7S0EX52-F1
#
_entry.id   AF-A0A7S0EX52-F1
#
_cell.length_a   1.000
_cell.length_b   1.000
_cell.length_c   1.000
_cell.angle_alpha   90.00
_cell.angle_beta   90.00
_cell.angle_gamma   90.00
#
_symmetry.space_group_name_H-M   'P 1'
#
loop_
_entity.id
_entity.type
_entity.pdbx_description
1 polymer ?
#
loop_
_entity_poly.entity_id
_entity_poly.type
_entity_poly.pdbx_seq_one_letter_code
_entity_poly.pdbx_strand_id
1 'polypeptide(L)'
;SHPARYNPATAVFGNRGVLHDDQRQIVRPHASRLWLSCKLSVNRTRKTQRDDNRAFNGRKRVLMTPRRYTELFFLDEPTAMAAGHRPCACCRRQDYQRFLRAWSEAHPRREPWTAAAVDAVLHSERL
;
A
#
# COMPACT_ATOMS: atom_id res chain seq x y z
N SER A 1 -32.32 0.60 6.14
CA SER A 1 -31.37 0.96 5.07
C SER A 1 -29.98 0.50 5.48
N HIS A 2 -29.30 -0.28 4.64
CA HIS A 2 -28.14 -1.12 4.99
C HIS A 2 -26.83 -0.29 5.07
N PRO A 3 -26.17 -0.12 6.23
CA PRO A 3 -24.80 0.40 6.26
C PRO A 3 -23.80 -0.71 5.89
N ALA A 4 -22.75 -0.33 5.17
CA ALA A 4 -21.92 -1.23 4.37
C ALA A 4 -21.26 -2.41 5.11
N ARG A 5 -21.17 -3.53 4.37
CA ARG A 5 -20.83 -4.91 4.75
C ARG A 5 -19.32 -5.19 4.86
N TYR A 6 -18.54 -4.33 5.54
CA TYR A 6 -17.09 -4.54 5.65
C TYR A 6 -16.60 -4.46 7.08
N ASN A 7 -15.80 -5.43 7.51
CA ASN A 7 -15.10 -5.38 8.78
C ASN A 7 -13.92 -4.40 8.65
N PRO A 8 -13.97 -3.21 9.27
CA PRO A 8 -12.90 -2.22 9.15
C PRO A 8 -11.57 -2.71 9.75
N ALA A 9 -11.57 -3.79 10.53
CA ALA A 9 -10.37 -4.36 11.13
C ALA A 9 -9.43 -5.01 10.10
N THR A 10 -9.97 -5.55 9.00
CA THR A 10 -9.18 -6.33 8.02
C THR A 10 -8.84 -5.55 6.75
N ALA A 11 -9.67 -4.56 6.39
CA ALA A 11 -9.51 -3.81 5.16
C ALA A 11 -8.23 -2.96 5.14
N VAL A 12 -7.63 -2.82 3.95
CA VAL A 12 -6.36 -2.11 3.75
C VAL A 12 -6.43 -1.13 2.58
N PHE A 13 -5.58 -0.12 2.68
CA PHE A 13 -5.36 0.90 1.66
C PHE A 13 -4.18 0.53 0.76
N GLY A 14 -4.37 0.49 -0.54
CA GLY A 14 -3.32 0.29 -1.53
C GLY A 14 -2.78 1.59 -2.13
N ASN A 15 -1.49 1.63 -2.42
CA ASN A 15 -0.86 2.68 -3.23
C ASN A 15 -0.15 2.07 -4.43
N ARG A 16 -0.35 2.65 -5.63
CA ARG A 16 0.48 2.42 -6.82
C ARG A 16 1.07 3.72 -7.41
N GLY A 17 1.00 4.82 -6.66
CA GLY A 17 1.39 6.16 -7.11
C GLY A 17 0.19 7.00 -7.59
N VAL A 18 0.46 8.10 -8.30
CA VAL A 18 -0.57 8.97 -8.90
C VAL A 18 -0.99 8.36 -10.23
N LEU A 19 -2.19 7.76 -10.26
CA LEU A 19 -2.74 7.07 -11.43
C LEU A 19 -3.74 7.92 -12.21
N HIS A 20 -4.21 9.01 -11.62
CA HIS A 20 -5.26 9.85 -12.18
C HIS A 20 -4.74 11.20 -12.68
N ASP A 21 -5.45 11.77 -13.65
CA ASP A 21 -5.27 13.16 -14.09
C ASP A 21 -6.08 14.16 -13.23
N ASP A 22 -6.02 15.44 -13.55
CA ASP A 22 -6.72 16.50 -12.81
C ASP A 22 -8.26 16.39 -12.94
N GLN A 23 -8.75 15.65 -13.94
CA GLN A 23 -10.15 15.31 -14.19
C GLN A 23 -10.58 14.00 -13.50
N ARG A 24 -9.73 13.43 -12.65
CA ARG A 24 -9.94 12.18 -11.92
C ARG A 24 -10.18 10.97 -12.83
N GLN A 25 -9.63 10.98 -14.03
CA GLN A 25 -9.61 9.81 -14.91
C GLN A 25 -8.36 8.99 -14.67
N ILE A 26 -8.48 7.67 -14.62
CA ILE A 26 -7.33 6.78 -14.49
C ILE A 26 -6.60 6.72 -15.84
N VAL A 27 -5.35 7.18 -15.87
CA VAL A 27 -4.54 7.31 -17.09
C VAL A 27 -3.34 6.36 -17.14
N ARG A 28 -3.11 5.59 -16.08
CA ARG A 28 -2.01 4.60 -16.01
C ARG A 28 -2.28 3.51 -14.95
N PRO A 29 -1.75 2.30 -15.13
CA PRO A 29 -1.94 1.20 -14.17
C PRO A 29 -1.06 1.33 -12.91
N HIS A 30 0.10 2.00 -13.02
CA HIS A 30 0.99 2.33 -11.92
C HIS A 30 1.85 3.57 -12.23
N ALA A 31 2.38 4.21 -11.19
CA ALA A 31 3.37 5.30 -11.29
C ALA A 31 4.60 5.07 -10.39
N SER A 32 4.63 3.96 -9.65
CA SER A 32 5.72 3.59 -8.75
C SER A 32 5.86 2.08 -8.67
N ARG A 33 7.06 1.60 -8.31
CA ARG A 33 7.33 0.20 -7.93
C ARG A 33 6.88 -0.12 -6.50
N LEU A 34 6.63 0.92 -5.69
CA LEU A 34 6.23 0.83 -4.29
C LEU A 34 4.73 0.54 -4.17
N TRP A 35 4.32 -0.67 -4.55
CA TRP A 35 2.95 -1.14 -4.37
C TRP A 35 2.77 -1.59 -2.92
N LEU A 36 2.22 -0.70 -2.10
CA LEU A 36 2.16 -0.87 -0.64
C LEU A 36 0.71 -1.02 -0.17
N SER A 37 0.48 -1.94 0.78
CA SER A 37 -0.74 -2.01 1.56
C SER A 37 -0.54 -1.38 2.94
N CYS A 38 -1.41 -0.44 3.30
CA CYS A 38 -1.38 0.34 4.54
C CYS A 38 -2.66 0.09 5.35
N LYS A 39 -2.58 0.26 6.67
CA LYS A 39 -3.78 0.33 7.52
C LYS A 39 -4.65 1.54 7.14
N LEU A 40 -5.97 1.36 7.19
CA LEU A 40 -6.97 2.42 6.96
C LEU A 40 -7.18 3.36 8.15
N SER A 41 -6.70 2.98 9.33
CA SER A 41 -6.71 3.86 10.50
C SER A 41 -5.37 3.72 11.19
N VAL A 42 -4.61 4.81 11.23
CA VAL A 42 -3.39 4.86 12.03
C VAL A 42 -3.32 6.17 12.79
N ASN A 43 -2.93 6.08 14.05
CA ASN A 43 -2.46 7.23 14.81
C ASN A 43 -0.93 7.22 14.68
N ARG A 44 -0.37 8.04 13.78
CA ARG A 44 1.08 8.21 13.66
C ARG A 44 1.47 9.59 14.19
N THR A 45 2.49 9.63 15.03
CA THR A 45 3.01 10.82 15.73
C THR A 45 4.38 11.27 15.20
N ARG A 46 4.76 10.91 13.98
CA ARG A 46 6.09 11.28 13.45
C ARG A 46 6.12 12.78 13.07
N LYS A 47 7.07 13.52 13.65
CA LYS A 47 7.39 14.94 13.35
C LYS A 47 7.54 15.28 11.86
N THR A 48 7.86 14.29 11.02
CA THR A 48 8.09 14.45 9.57
C THR A 48 6.92 14.00 8.70
N GLN A 49 5.76 13.68 9.27
CA GLN A 49 4.55 13.52 8.48
C GLN A 49 4.01 14.89 8.11
N ARG A 50 4.34 15.31 6.88
CA ARG A 50 3.53 16.27 6.16
C ARG A 50 2.08 15.76 6.15
N ASP A 51 1.10 16.66 6.10
CA ASP A 51 -0.33 16.33 5.96
C ASP A 51 -0.67 15.61 4.62
N ASP A 52 0.32 15.03 3.94
CA ASP A 52 0.32 14.65 2.53
C ASP A 52 0.40 13.13 2.24
N ASN A 53 -0.22 12.29 3.09
CA ASN A 53 -0.52 10.88 2.79
C ASN A 53 0.58 9.85 3.01
N ARG A 54 0.56 9.13 4.13
CA ARG A 54 1.11 7.75 4.11
C ARG A 54 0.35 6.70 4.91
N ALA A 55 -0.83 7.07 5.36
CA ALA A 55 -1.91 6.19 5.81
C ALA A 55 -3.13 7.08 6.00
N PHE A 56 -4.30 6.47 5.89
CA PHE A 56 -5.55 7.12 6.23
C PHE A 56 -5.47 7.29 7.77
N ASN A 57 -5.03 8.45 8.25
CA ASN A 57 -4.74 8.73 9.67
C ASN A 57 -6.05 8.90 10.46
N GLY A 58 -7.05 8.03 10.23
CA GLY A 58 -8.42 8.21 10.69
C GLY A 58 -9.17 9.40 10.05
N ARG A 59 -8.53 10.18 9.18
CA ARG A 59 -9.13 11.34 8.51
C ARG A 59 -9.84 10.94 7.23
N LYS A 60 -11.07 11.41 7.02
CA LYS A 60 -11.75 11.35 5.71
C LYS A 60 -10.97 12.19 4.70
N ARG A 61 -10.78 11.66 3.49
CA ARG A 61 -10.05 12.33 2.39
C ARG A 61 -10.96 12.48 1.19
N VAL A 62 -10.70 13.53 0.39
CA VAL A 62 -11.24 13.63 -0.96
C VAL A 62 -10.46 12.65 -1.84
N LEU A 63 -11.15 11.65 -2.38
CA LEU A 63 -10.54 10.65 -3.26
C LEU A 63 -10.06 11.31 -4.54
N MET A 64 -8.95 10.79 -5.09
CA MET A 64 -8.36 11.24 -6.34
C MET A 64 -8.13 12.76 -6.36
N THR A 65 -7.56 13.26 -5.25
CA THR A 65 -7.11 14.66 -5.19
C THR A 65 -5.95 14.84 -6.19
N PRO A 66 -6.03 15.82 -7.11
CA PRO A 66 -5.01 16.06 -8.13
C PRO A 66 -3.59 16.06 -7.58
N ARG A 67 -2.68 15.39 -8.30
CA ARG A 67 -1.25 15.26 -7.95
C ARG A 67 -0.97 14.57 -6.60
N ARG A 68 -1.95 13.86 -6.03
CA ARG A 68 -1.79 12.98 -4.87
C ARG A 68 -1.95 11.52 -5.27
N TYR A 69 -1.43 10.61 -4.46
CA TYR A 69 -1.55 9.17 -4.74
C TYR A 69 -3.01 8.77 -4.90
N THR A 70 -3.28 7.94 -5.91
CA THR A 70 -4.62 7.38 -6.12
C THR A 70 -4.90 6.37 -5.03
N GLU A 71 -6.06 6.52 -4.41
CA GLU A 71 -6.53 5.62 -3.37
C GLU A 71 -7.03 4.29 -3.95
N LEU A 72 -6.43 3.17 -3.53
CA LEU A 72 -6.96 1.83 -3.78
C LEU A 72 -7.42 1.22 -2.46
N PHE A 73 -8.48 0.40 -2.50
CA PHE A 73 -9.02 -0.24 -1.30
C PHE A 73 -9.17 -1.74 -1.54
N PHE A 74 -8.71 -2.54 -0.57
CA PHE A 74 -8.83 -3.98 -0.58
C PHE A 74 -9.61 -4.45 0.65
N LEU A 75 -10.38 -5.52 0.46
CA LEU A 75 -11.20 -6.14 1.51
C LEU A 75 -10.34 -6.64 2.68
N ASP A 76 -9.16 -7.17 2.36
CA ASP A 76 -8.23 -7.76 3.30
C ASP A 76 -6.80 -7.78 2.75
N GLU A 77 -5.86 -8.21 3.59
CA GLU A 77 -4.46 -8.37 3.22
C GLU A 77 -4.24 -9.41 2.09
N PRO A 78 -4.81 -10.63 2.13
CA PRO A 78 -4.67 -11.59 1.03
C PRO A 78 -5.04 -11.00 -0.33
N THR A 79 -6.15 -10.27 -0.42
CA THR A 79 -6.57 -9.60 -1.65
C THR A 79 -5.54 -8.55 -2.10
N ALA A 80 -5.01 -7.76 -1.17
CA ALA A 80 -3.98 -6.78 -1.49
C ALA A 80 -2.68 -7.44 -2.00
N MET A 81 -2.27 -8.54 -1.38
CA MET A 81 -1.08 -9.33 -1.79
C MET A 81 -1.27 -9.98 -3.14
N ALA A 82 -2.44 -10.57 -3.42
CA ALA A 82 -2.79 -11.11 -4.73
C ALA A 82 -2.78 -10.02 -5.82
N ALA A 83 -3.18 -8.80 -5.48
CA ALA A 83 -3.05 -7.62 -6.35
C ALA A 83 -1.62 -7.05 -6.43
N GLY A 84 -0.63 -7.77 -5.90
CA GLY A 84 0.79 -7.46 -5.94
C GLY A 84 1.30 -6.52 -4.85
N HIS A 85 0.51 -6.12 -3.85
CA HIS A 85 0.95 -5.18 -2.82
C HIS A 85 1.63 -5.89 -1.65
N ARG A 86 2.78 -5.38 -1.22
CA ARG A 86 3.41 -5.84 0.04
C ARG A 86 2.99 -4.97 1.23
N PRO A 87 3.09 -5.48 2.47
CA PRO A 87 2.82 -4.66 3.66
C PRO A 87 3.73 -3.44 3.75
N CYS A 88 3.15 -2.29 4.10
CA CYS A 88 3.89 -1.05 4.30
C CYS A 88 4.78 -1.13 5.55
N ALA A 89 6.08 -0.96 5.39
CA ALA A 89 7.05 -0.97 6.50
C ALA A 89 6.79 0.11 7.57
N CYS A 90 6.01 1.16 7.26
CA CYS A 90 5.76 2.27 8.17
C CYS A 90 4.54 2.07 9.11
N CYS A 91 3.40 1.55 8.65
CA CYS A 91 2.21 1.31 9.51
C CYS A 91 1.92 -0.15 9.77
N ARG A 92 2.49 -1.04 8.95
CA ARG A 92 2.33 -2.49 9.04
C ARG A 92 3.70 -3.12 9.32
N ARG A 93 4.47 -2.53 10.24
CA ARG A 93 5.89 -2.90 10.46
C ARG A 93 6.07 -4.38 10.82
N GLN A 94 5.22 -4.92 11.70
CA GLN A 94 5.26 -6.33 12.08
C GLN A 94 4.92 -7.23 10.89
N ASP A 95 3.84 -6.94 10.17
CA ASP A 95 3.44 -7.69 8.97
C ASP A 95 4.52 -7.63 7.88
N TYR A 96 5.15 -6.47 7.70
CA TYR A 96 6.28 -6.30 6.78
C TYR A 96 7.49 -7.15 7.18
N GLN A 97 7.80 -7.28 8.46
CA GLN A 97 8.88 -8.15 8.93
C GLN A 97 8.55 -9.64 8.71
N ARG A 98 7.29 -10.05 8.94
CA ARG A 98 6.81 -11.40 8.62
C ARG A 98 6.90 -11.69 7.13
N PHE A 99 6.44 -10.74 6.30
CA PHE A 99 6.57 -10.80 4.85
C PHE A 99 8.02 -10.96 4.41
N LEU A 100 8.94 -10.14 4.92
CA LEU A 100 10.36 -10.24 4.56
C LEU A 100 11.00 -11.58 4.99
N ARG A 101 10.60 -12.13 6.14
CA ARG A 101 11.07 -13.44 6.59
C ARG A 101 10.63 -14.53 5.61
N ALA A 102 9.34 -14.61 5.32
CA ALA A 102 8.78 -15.55 4.35
C ALA A 102 9.39 -15.36 2.95
N TRP A 103 9.59 -14.10 2.53
CA TRP A 103 10.23 -13.77 1.27
C TRP A 103 11.68 -14.28 1.20
N SER A 104 12.43 -14.14 2.29
CA SER A 104 13.83 -14.60 2.37
C SER A 104 13.92 -16.12 2.33
N GLU A 105 13.01 -16.82 3.01
CA GLU A 105 12.90 -18.29 2.97
C GLU A 105 12.57 -18.79 1.56
N ALA A 106 11.66 -18.12 0.86
CA ALA A 106 11.29 -18.45 -0.52
C ALA A 106 12.39 -18.08 -1.55
N HIS A 107 13.29 -17.15 -1.22
CA HIS A 107 14.33 -16.67 -2.13
C HIS A 107 15.73 -16.64 -1.47
N PRO A 108 16.34 -17.80 -1.21
CA PRO A 108 17.56 -17.92 -0.40
C PRO A 108 18.84 -17.42 -1.08
N ARG A 109 18.83 -17.16 -2.39
CA ARG A 109 20.05 -16.88 -3.19
C ARG A 109 20.35 -15.40 -3.42
N ARG A 110 19.64 -14.49 -2.74
CA ARG A 110 19.86 -13.05 -2.87
C ARG A 110 20.30 -12.50 -1.52
N GLU A 111 21.30 -11.62 -1.57
CA GLU A 111 21.79 -10.75 -0.48
C GLU A 111 20.65 -10.20 0.40
N PRO A 112 20.90 -9.70 1.63
CA PRO A 112 19.85 -9.32 2.57
C PRO A 112 18.74 -8.50 1.90
N TRP A 113 17.52 -9.04 1.96
CA TRP A 113 16.36 -8.50 1.28
C TRP A 113 15.99 -7.11 1.80
N THR A 114 16.48 -6.07 1.11
CA THR A 114 16.04 -4.70 1.33
C THR A 114 14.65 -4.48 0.73
N ALA A 115 13.93 -3.45 1.22
CA ALA A 115 12.64 -3.07 0.65
C ALA A 115 12.75 -2.83 -0.87
N ALA A 116 13.80 -2.13 -1.30
CA ALA A 116 14.04 -1.80 -2.70
C ALA A 116 14.33 -3.05 -3.56
N ALA A 117 15.10 -4.00 -3.04
CA ALA A 117 15.39 -5.25 -3.73
C ALA A 117 14.10 -6.09 -3.93
N VAL A 118 13.28 -6.21 -2.88
CA VAL A 118 11.96 -6.86 -2.97
C VAL A 118 11.06 -6.13 -3.97
N ASP A 119 10.99 -4.80 -3.90
CA ASP A 119 10.16 -4.01 -4.82
C ASP A 119 10.59 -4.14 -6.28
N ALA A 120 11.89 -4.32 -6.55
CA ALA A 120 12.40 -4.54 -7.90
C ALA A 120 11.93 -5.89 -8.46
N VAL A 121 12.01 -6.95 -7.66
CA VAL A 121 11.58 -8.30 -8.06
C VAL A 121 10.07 -8.35 -8.24
N LEU A 122 9.32 -7.89 -7.25
CA LEU A 122 7.87 -7.82 -7.35
C LEU A 122 7.44 -6.95 -8.54
N HIS A 123 8.18 -5.88 -8.86
CA HIS A 123 7.85 -5.08 -10.04
C HIS A 123 8.00 -5.86 -11.33
N SER A 124 9.05 -6.67 -11.50
CA SER A 124 9.18 -7.54 -12.68
C SER A 124 8.09 -8.61 -12.78
N GLU A 125 7.53 -9.06 -11.65
CA GLU A 125 6.47 -10.08 -11.61
C GLU A 125 5.05 -9.50 -11.85
N ARG A 126 4.88 -8.19 -11.72
CA ARG A 126 3.58 -7.49 -11.89
C ARG A 126 3.34 -7.01 -13.32
N LEU A 127 4.36 -7.01 -14.17
CA LEU A 127 4.31 -6.53 -15.56
C LEU A 127 4.10 -7.71 -16.50
#